data_AF-A0A8T5PMT1-F1
#
_entry.id   AF-A0A8T5PMT1-F1
#
_cell.length_a   1.000
_cell.length_b   1.000
_cell.length_c   1.000
_cell.angle_alpha   90.00
_cell.angle_beta   90.00
_cell.angle_gamma   90.00
#
_symmetry.space_group_name_H-M   'P 1'
#
loop_
_entity.id
_entity.type
_entity.pdbx_description
1 polymer ?
#
loop_
_entity_poly.entity_id
_entity_poly.type
_entity_poly.pdbx_seq_one_letter_code
_entity_poly.pdbx_strand_id
1 'polypeptide(L)' 'MLNKKKIGGSHIPEDKTLKRIRWIEDKERKAFEKEYKDLINNGYIFRQKKKTGKGSDWHISLNPKRLKDLYDLLQ' A
#
# COMPACT_ATOMS: atom_id res chain seq x y z
N MET A 1 -14.77 -7.04 -11.35
CA MET A 1 -13.47 -7.46 -11.95
C MET A 1 -12.43 -6.39 -11.67
N LEU A 2 -11.38 -6.72 -10.91
CA LEU A 2 -10.23 -5.83 -10.71
C LEU A 2 -9.57 -5.57 -12.06
N ASN A 3 -9.33 -4.29 -12.39
CA ASN A 3 -8.71 -3.90 -13.63
C ASN A 3 -7.21 -4.23 -13.57
N LYS A 4 -6.87 -5.47 -13.96
CA LYS A 4 -5.52 -6.05 -13.89
C LYS A 4 -4.44 -5.20 -14.59
N LYS A 5 -4.81 -4.24 -15.44
CA LYS A 5 -3.86 -3.31 -16.09
C LYS A 5 -3.31 -2.20 -15.17
N LYS A 6 -3.84 -2.03 -13.94
CA LYS A 6 -3.46 -0.93 -13.03
C LYS A 6 -2.77 -1.36 -11.72
N ILE A 7 -2.44 -2.64 -11.55
CA ILE A 7 -1.80 -3.12 -10.33
C ILE A 7 -0.27 -3.05 -10.51
N GLY A 8 0.38 -2.16 -9.76
CA GLY A 8 1.81 -1.89 -9.85
C GLY A 8 2.18 -0.64 -10.66
N GLY A 9 3.26 0.04 -10.27
CA GLY A 9 3.80 1.24 -10.94
C GLY A 9 3.20 2.58 -10.49
N SER A 10 2.02 2.57 -9.87
CA SER A 10 1.42 3.79 -9.28
C SER A 10 1.99 4.05 -7.88
N HIS A 11 2.52 5.25 -7.66
CA HIS A 11 2.94 5.72 -6.34
C HIS A 11 1.82 6.55 -5.71
N ILE A 12 1.33 6.13 -4.56
CA ILE A 12 0.24 6.78 -3.85
C ILE A 12 0.79 7.37 -2.55
N PRO A 13 0.42 8.62 -2.17
CA PRO A 13 0.74 9.14 -0.84
C PRO A 13 0.19 8.20 0.23
N GLU A 14 1.04 7.76 1.16
CA GLU A 14 0.69 6.80 2.22
C GLU A 14 -0.48 7.31 3.07
N ASP A 15 -0.49 8.61 3.38
CA ASP A 15 -1.55 9.27 4.13
C ASP A 15 -2.94 9.10 3.46
N LYS A 16 -3.02 9.07 2.13
CA LYS A 16 -4.30 8.83 1.44
C LYS A 16 -4.81 7.41 1.67
N THR A 17 -3.92 6.43 1.81
CA THR A 17 -4.28 5.05 2.14
C THR A 17 -4.74 4.94 3.58
N LEU A 18 -3.97 5.52 4.52
CA LEU A 18 -4.30 5.48 5.95
C LEU A 18 -5.58 6.27 6.28
N LYS A 19 -5.88 7.36 5.57
CA LYS A 19 -7.15 8.09 5.75
C LYS A 19 -8.39 7.27 5.38
N ARG A 20 -8.28 6.31 4.46
CA ARG A 20 -9.42 5.48 4.04
C ARG A 20 -9.85 4.49 5.12
N ILE A 21 -8.93 4.05 5.96
CA ILE A 21 -9.20 3.12 7.06
C ILE A 21 -9.60 3.84 8.36
N ARG A 22 -9.65 5.17 8.38
CA ARG A 22 -9.91 5.92 9.63
C ARG A 22 -11.30 5.64 10.23
N TRP A 23 -12.23 5.16 9.40
CA TRP A 23 -13.64 4.93 9.74
C TRP A 23 -13.94 3.54 10.29
N ILE A 24 -12.96 2.61 10.28
CA ILE A 24 -13.14 1.25 10.80
C ILE A 24 -12.92 1.21 12.31
N GLU A 25 -13.40 0.15 12.96
CA GLU A 25 -13.28 0.01 14.41
C GLU A 25 -11.81 -0.03 14.87
N ASP A 26 -11.55 0.43 16.09
CA ASP A 26 -10.20 0.51 16.65
C ASP A 26 -9.45 -0.84 16.64
N LYS A 27 -10.18 -1.94 16.81
CA LYS A 27 -9.62 -3.30 16.74
C LYS A 27 -9.20 -3.66 15.32
N GLU A 28 -10.03 -3.36 14.33
CA GLU A 28 -9.76 -3.59 12.91
C GLU A 28 -8.63 -2.70 12.41
N ARG A 29 -8.56 -1.45 12.87
CA ARG A 29 -7.46 -0.53 12.56
C ARG A 29 -6.11 -1.08 13.03
N LYS A 30 -6.03 -1.60 14.26
CA LYS A 30 -4.81 -2.22 14.78
C LYS A 30 -4.40 -3.47 13.99
N ALA A 31 -5.38 -4.29 13.60
CA ALA A 31 -5.14 -5.46 12.75
C ALA A 31 -4.59 -5.04 11.39
N PHE A 32 -5.23 -4.06 10.75
CA PHE A 32 -4.77 -3.49 9.48
C PHE A 32 -3.34 -2.93 9.59
N GLU A 33 -3.04 -2.12 10.61
CA GLU A 33 -1.72 -1.52 10.78
C GLU A 33 -0.62 -2.57 10.96
N LYS A 34 -0.94 -3.68 11.64
CA LYS A 34 -0.02 -4.82 11.80
C LYS A 34 0.25 -5.48 10.44
N GLU A 35 -0.81 -5.89 9.74
CA GLU A 35 -0.67 -6.53 8.42
C GLU A 35 0.01 -5.62 7.41
N TYR A 36 -0.31 -4.33 7.42
CA TYR A 36 0.31 -3.33 6.55
C TYR A 36 1.82 -3.21 6.79
N LYS A 37 2.27 -3.20 8.04
CA LYS A 37 3.70 -3.23 8.38
C LYS A 37 4.35 -4.53 7.92
N ASP A 38 3.68 -5.66 8.11
CA ASP A 38 4.19 -6.96 7.67
C ASP A 38 4.33 -7.02 6.15
N LEU A 39 3.40 -6.44 5.38
CA LEU A 39 3.49 -6.35 3.92
C LEU A 39 4.66 -5.49 3.45
N ILE A 40 4.99 -4.41 4.17
CA ILE A 40 6.18 -3.58 3.89
C ILE A 40 7.45 -4.38 4.20
N ASN A 41 7.53 -4.99 5.38
CA ASN A 41 8.71 -5.75 5.82
C ASN A 41 9.00 -6.96 4.92
N ASN A 42 7.96 -7.65 4.47
CA ASN A 42 8.05 -8.77 3.54
C ASN A 42 8.28 -8.31 2.08
N GLY A 43 8.34 -7.00 1.82
CA GLY A 43 8.64 -6.45 0.51
C GLY A 43 7.51 -6.58 -0.51
N TYR A 44 6.25 -6.78 -0.09
CA TYR A 44 5.09 -6.69 -0.97
C TYR A 44 4.75 -5.23 -1.31
N ILE A 45 4.98 -4.32 -0.35
CA ILE A 45 4.77 -2.88 -0.50
C ILE A 45 6.11 -2.16 -0.39
N PHE A 46 6.43 -1.33 -1.37
CA PHE A 46 7.55 -0.41 -1.29
C PHE A 46 7.11 0.92 -0.70
N ARG A 47 7.83 1.38 0.31
CA ARG A 47 7.63 2.66 0.98
C ARG A 47 8.84 3.54 0.72
N GLN A 48 8.63 4.70 0.10
CA GLN A 48 9.69 5.62 -0.29
C GLN A 48 9.31 7.05 0.06
N LYS A 49 10.29 7.85 0.51
CA LYS A 49 10.10 9.27 0.75
C LYS A 49 10.29 10.03 -0.57
N LYS A 50 9.28 10.80 -1.00
CA LYS A 50 9.35 11.62 -2.20
C LYS A 50 9.30 13.10 -1.84
N LYS A 51 10.08 13.92 -2.55
CA LYS A 51 9.95 15.38 -2.46
C LYS A 51 8.62 15.80 -3.08
N THR A 52 7.86 16.61 -2.36
CA THR A 52 6.63 17.24 -2.81
C THR A 52 6.84 18.75 -2.80
N GLY A 53 5.99 19.51 -3.51
CA GLY A 53 6.12 20.98 -3.58
C GLY A 53 6.03 21.70 -2.22
N LYS A 54 5.68 20.98 -1.14
CA LYS A 54 5.57 21.49 0.24
C LYS A 54 6.52 20.78 1.23
N GLY A 55 7.41 19.90 0.76
CA GLY A 55 8.33 19.17 1.63
C GLY A 55 8.66 17.77 1.13
N SER A 56 8.52 16.77 2.00
CA SER A 56 8.75 15.37 1.64
C SER A 56 7.70 14.49 2.29
N ASP A 57 7.03 13.67 1.49
CA ASP A 57 5.95 12.80 1.94
C ASP A 57 6.27 11.34 1.68
N TRP A 58 5.70 10.45 2.51
CA TRP A 58 5.79 9.02 2.28
C TRP A 58 4.84 8.61 1.16
N HIS A 59 5.38 7.89 0.19
CA HIS A 59 4.62 7.26 -0.88
C HIS A 59 4.80 5.76 -0.81
N ILE A 60 3.73 5.05 -1.15
CA ILE A 60 3.73 3.61 -1.29
C ILE A 60 3.43 3.17 -2.72
N SER A 61 3.98 2.04 -3.10
CA SER A 61 3.67 1.32 -4.33
C SER A 61 3.73 -0.18 -4.09
N LEU A 62 3.04 -0.95 -4.92
CA LEU A 62 3.17 -2.41 -4.91
C LEU A 62 4.51 -2.81 -5.51
N ASN A 63 5.15 -3.84 -4.96
CA ASN A 63 6.39 -4.38 -5.50
C ASN A 63 6.11 -5.13 -6.81
N PRO A 64 6.62 -4.66 -7.97
CA PRO A 64 6.41 -5.31 -9.26
C PRO A 64 6.89 -6.76 -9.32
N LYS A 65 7.93 -7.11 -8.55
CA LYS A 65 8.48 -8.48 -8.52
C LYS A 65 7.56 -9.48 -7.81
N ARG A 66 6.68 -8.98 -6.93
CA ARG A 66 5.69 -9.79 -6.19
C ARG A 66 4.26 -9.59 -6.71
N LEU A 67 4.11 -8.88 -7.83
CA LEU A 67 2.79 -8.71 -8.46
C LEU A 67 2.22 -10.03 -8.93
N LYS A 68 3.07 -10.96 -9.40
CA LYS A 68 2.62 -12.29 -9.84
C LYS A 68 1.89 -13.01 -8.69
N ASP A 69 2.52 -13.10 -7.52
CA ASP A 69 1.93 -13.70 -6.31
C ASP A 69 0.61 -13.02 -5.92
N LEU A 70 0.54 -11.69 -6.04
CA LEU A 70 -0.69 -10.92 -5.79
C LEU A 70 -1.78 -11.20 -6.84
N TYR A 71 -1.43 -11.38 -8.11
CA TYR A 71 -2.39 -11.74 -9.15
C TYR A 71 -2.93 -13.15 -8.95
N ASP A 72 -2.07 -14.09 -8.54
CA ASP A 72 -2.42 -15.47 -8.27
C ASP A 72 -3.35 -15.57 -7.04
N LEU A 73 -3.14 -14.74 -6.00
CA LEU A 73 -4.03 -14.61 -4.84
C LEU A 73 -5.42 -14.02 -5.15
N LEU A 74 -5.56 -13.27 -6.25
CA LEU A 74 -6.80 -12.59 -6.63
C LEU A 74 -7.63 -13.37 -7.67
N GLN A 75 -7.18 -14.56 -8.07
CA GLN A 75 -7.93 -15.49 -8.92
C GLN A 75 -8.79 -16.42 -8.08
#